data_AF-A0A166GBZ1-F1
#
_entry.id   AF-A0A166GBZ1-F1
#
_cell.length_a   1.000
_cell.length_b   1.000
_cell.length_c   1.000
_cell.angle_alpha   90.00
_cell.angle_beta   90.00
_cell.angle_gamma   90.00
#
_symmetry.space_group_name_H-M   'P 1'
#
loop_
_entity.id
_entity.type
_entity.pdbx_description
1 polymer ?
#
loop_
_entity_poly.entity_id
_entity_poly.type
_entity_poly.pdbx_seq_one_letter_code
_entity_poly.pdbx_strand_id
1 'polypeptide(L)'
;MDGCGGSTLFPLHRCKTIHLVRHAQGIHNVEGDKNYKAYMSPEYYDAHLTQLGWQQVDNLRKHVHACELLKKVELVITSPLLRTMQTAVGVFGGEGYTDRMDVIPLMAANAGNSNRPAISSLNCPPIIAVELCREHLVS
;
A
#
# COMPACT_ATOMS: atom_id res chain seq x y z
N MET A 1 -22.14 40.23 23.70
CA MET A 1 -22.21 39.44 22.47
C MET A 1 -21.43 38.18 22.75
N ASP A 2 -22.11 37.16 23.26
CA ASP A 2 -21.46 35.93 23.69
C ASP A 2 -21.44 34.97 22.50
N GLY A 3 -20.23 34.72 21.99
CA GLY A 3 -19.98 33.78 20.92
C GLY A 3 -20.30 32.36 21.39
N CYS A 4 -21.40 31.81 20.91
CA CYS A 4 -21.71 30.40 21.07
C CYS A 4 -20.66 29.59 20.29
N GLY A 5 -19.63 29.11 20.99
CA GLY A 5 -18.73 28.09 20.49
C GLY A 5 -19.51 26.79 20.34
N GLY A 6 -20.13 26.58 19.18
CA GLY A 6 -20.83 25.35 18.87
C GLY A 6 -19.84 24.19 18.86
N SER A 7 -19.99 23.26 19.81
CA SER A 7 -19.31 21.98 19.74
C SER A 7 -19.93 21.17 18.61
N THR A 8 -19.32 21.19 17.43
CA THR A 8 -19.68 20.26 16.35
C THR A 8 -19.26 18.86 16.75
N LEU A 9 -20.18 18.14 17.41
CA LEU A 9 -20.06 16.70 17.64
C LEU A 9 -20.31 15.99 16.31
N PHE A 10 -19.26 15.40 15.74
CA PHE A 10 -19.40 14.54 14.58
C PHE A 10 -19.90 13.16 15.04
N PRO A 11 -21.03 12.66 14.52
CA PRO A 11 -21.48 11.31 14.83
C PRO A 11 -20.49 10.30 14.24
N LEU A 12 -19.63 9.74 15.09
CA LEU A 12 -18.60 8.74 14.72
C LEU A 12 -19.17 7.62 13.84
N HIS A 13 -20.41 7.19 14.09
CA HIS A 13 -21.10 6.13 13.34
C HIS A 13 -21.63 6.55 11.96
N ARG A 14 -21.53 7.82 11.58
CA ARG A 14 -21.90 8.34 10.25
C ARG A 14 -20.70 8.94 9.50
N CYS A 15 -19.50 8.76 10.02
CA CYS A 15 -18.26 9.19 9.39
C CYS A 15 -17.53 7.99 8.76
N LYS A 16 -16.79 8.25 7.68
CA LYS A 16 -15.83 7.30 7.13
C LYS A 16 -14.45 7.58 7.74
N THR A 17 -13.77 6.53 8.15
CA THR A 17 -12.38 6.62 8.63
C THR A 17 -11.45 6.32 7.47
N ILE A 18 -10.52 7.25 7.20
CA ILE A 18 -9.52 7.10 6.14
C ILE A 18 -8.15 6.92 6.80
N HIS A 19 -7.48 5.81 6.50
CA HIS A 19 -6.11 5.56 6.90
C HIS A 19 -5.17 5.89 5.74
N LEU A 20 -4.21 6.78 5.98
CA LEU A 20 -3.22 7.18 4.98
C LEU A 20 -1.89 6.47 5.26
N VAL A 21 -1.39 5.76 4.26
CA VAL A 21 -0.15 4.97 4.34
C VAL A 21 0.74 5.34 3.16
N ARG A 22 1.98 5.73 3.43
CA ARG A 22 3.01 5.91 2.41
C ARG A 22 3.54 4.54 1.97
N HIS A 23 3.93 4.39 0.70
CA HIS A 23 4.63 3.18 0.26
C HIS A 23 5.91 2.96 1.08
N ALA A 24 6.27 1.69 1.25
CA ALA A 24 7.55 1.31 1.84
C ALA A 24 8.73 1.73 0.95
N GLN A 25 9.96 1.63 1.46
CA GLN A 25 11.16 2.06 0.71
C GLN A 25 11.25 1.35 -0.65
N GLY A 26 11.26 2.14 -1.73
CA GLY A 26 11.54 1.67 -3.09
C GLY A 26 13.00 1.90 -3.47
N ILE A 27 13.48 1.23 -4.52
CA ILE A 27 14.86 1.42 -5.02
C ILE A 27 15.13 2.90 -5.33
N HIS A 28 14.14 3.61 -5.89
CA HIS A 28 14.20 5.04 -6.18
C HIS A 28 14.56 5.91 -4.95
N ASN A 29 14.18 5.50 -3.73
CA ASN A 29 14.53 6.27 -2.52
C ASN A 29 16.03 6.16 -2.22
N VAL A 30 16.60 4.96 -2.32
CA VAL A 30 18.02 4.72 -2.03
C VAL A 30 18.91 5.48 -3.01
N GLU A 31 18.54 5.50 -4.29
CA GLU A 31 19.32 6.18 -5.33
C GLU A 31 19.06 7.69 -5.33
N GLY A 32 17.83 8.11 -5.03
CA GLY A 32 17.46 9.52 -4.85
C GLY A 32 18.16 10.20 -3.65
N ASP A 33 18.35 9.46 -2.55
CA ASP A 33 19.08 9.94 -1.37
C ASP A 33 20.58 10.12 -1.65
N LYS A 34 21.14 9.31 -2.56
CA LYS A 34 22.53 9.46 -3.04
C LYS A 34 22.67 10.58 -4.06
N ASN A 35 21.70 10.68 -4.98
CA ASN A 35 21.70 11.63 -6.07
C ASN A 35 20.26 12.03 -6.41
N TYR A 36 19.87 13.26 -6.06
CA TYR A 36 18.52 13.77 -6.29
C TYR A 36 18.05 13.64 -7.75
N LYS A 37 18.96 13.71 -8.74
CA LYS A 37 18.61 13.51 -10.17
C LYS A 37 18.06 12.12 -10.47
N ALA A 38 18.35 11.12 -9.64
CA ALA A 38 17.81 9.77 -9.79
C ALA A 38 16.28 9.72 -9.61
N TYR A 39 15.67 10.64 -8.87
CA TYR A 39 14.20 10.74 -8.80
C TYR A 39 13.55 11.02 -10.17
N MET A 40 14.31 11.60 -11.11
CA MET A 40 13.87 11.90 -12.47
C MET A 40 14.32 10.83 -13.48
N SER A 41 14.98 9.75 -13.04
CA SER A 41 15.39 8.69 -13.95
C SER A 41 14.18 7.86 -14.39
N PRO A 42 13.98 7.65 -15.71
CA PRO A 42 12.95 6.76 -16.21
C PRO A 42 13.05 5.33 -15.65
N GLU A 43 14.27 4.88 -15.32
CA GLU A 43 14.53 3.56 -14.73
C GLU A 43 13.89 3.39 -13.34
N TYR A 44 13.65 4.50 -12.63
CA TYR A 44 13.11 4.49 -11.27
C TYR A 44 11.65 4.93 -11.19
N TYR A 45 11.03 5.26 -12.33
CA TYR A 45 9.63 5.69 -12.41
C TYR A 45 8.70 4.65 -11.75
N ASP A 46 8.84 3.39 -12.12
CA ASP A 46 8.07 2.27 -11.58
C ASP A 46 8.91 1.32 -10.72
N ALA A 47 9.78 1.90 -9.89
CA ALA A 47 10.67 1.12 -9.03
C ALA A 47 9.90 0.22 -8.04
N HIS A 48 10.37 -1.01 -7.87
CA HIS A 48 9.90 -1.94 -6.84
C HIS A 48 10.47 -1.62 -5.46
N LEU A 49 9.94 -2.29 -4.43
CA LEU A 49 10.42 -2.21 -3.05
C LEU A 49 11.82 -2.81 -2.88
N THR A 50 12.61 -2.22 -2.00
CA THR A 50 13.89 -2.79 -1.54
C THR A 50 13.64 -3.93 -0.55
N GLN A 51 14.70 -4.65 -0.17
CA GLN A 51 14.63 -5.62 0.92
C GLN A 51 14.17 -4.97 2.25
N LEU A 52 14.65 -3.75 2.55
CA LEU A 52 14.20 -2.99 3.71
C LEU A 52 12.74 -2.56 3.56
N GLY A 53 12.31 -2.13 2.36
CA GLY A 53 10.90 -1.81 2.10
C GLY A 53 9.98 -3.00 2.39
N TRP A 54 10.40 -4.20 2.00
CA TRP A 54 9.69 -5.43 2.30
C TRP A 54 9.66 -5.78 3.81
N GLN A 55 10.72 -5.48 4.57
CA GLN A 55 10.68 -5.59 6.03
C GLN A 55 9.69 -4.61 6.67
N GLN A 56 9.60 -3.38 6.14
CA GLN A 56 8.62 -2.38 6.58
C GLN A 56 7.18 -2.87 6.31
N VAL A 57 6.95 -3.48 5.14
CA VAL A 57 5.68 -4.13 4.79
C VAL A 57 5.30 -5.22 5.80
N ASP A 58 6.24 -6.12 6.14
CA ASP A 58 5.97 -7.20 7.09
C ASP A 58 5.63 -6.67 8.49
N ASN A 59 6.34 -5.64 8.94
CA ASN A 59 6.10 -5.01 10.23
C ASN A 59 4.72 -4.35 10.26
N LEU A 60 4.33 -3.64 9.19
CA LEU A 60 3.01 -3.04 9.09
C LEU A 60 1.91 -4.10 9.01
N ARG A 61 2.09 -5.19 8.24
CA ARG A 61 1.17 -6.33 8.21
C ARG A 61 0.93 -6.88 9.61
N LYS A 62 2.00 -7.19 10.36
CA LYS A 62 1.89 -7.68 11.74
C LYS A 62 1.09 -6.72 12.61
N HIS A 63 1.34 -5.42 12.49
CA HIS A 63 0.63 -4.40 13.25
C HIS A 63 -0.87 -4.35 12.93
N VAL A 64 -1.26 -4.29 11.64
CA VAL A 64 -2.68 -4.19 11.25
C VAL A 64 -3.49 -5.45 11.58
N HIS A 65 -2.83 -6.62 11.61
CA HIS A 65 -3.45 -7.85 12.10
C HIS A 65 -3.61 -7.82 13.63
N ALA A 66 -2.56 -7.43 14.37
CA ALA A 66 -2.59 -7.41 15.83
C ALA A 66 -3.62 -6.44 16.41
N CYS A 67 -3.86 -5.30 15.77
CA CYS A 67 -4.88 -4.33 16.18
C CYS A 67 -6.26 -4.57 15.54
N GLU A 68 -6.41 -5.68 14.80
CA GLU A 68 -7.62 -6.05 14.06
C GLU A 68 -8.10 -4.98 13.06
N LEU A 69 -7.23 -4.05 12.66
CA LEU A 69 -7.55 -3.01 11.69
C LEU A 69 -7.96 -3.63 10.36
N LEU A 70 -7.29 -4.70 9.93
CA LEU A 70 -7.61 -5.38 8.68
C LEU A 70 -9.09 -5.77 8.57
N LYS A 71 -9.72 -6.21 9.67
CA LYS A 71 -11.14 -6.60 9.71
C LYS A 71 -12.10 -5.42 9.53
N LYS A 72 -11.62 -4.19 9.74
CA LYS A 72 -12.39 -2.94 9.64
C LYS A 72 -12.19 -2.22 8.31
N VAL A 73 -11.21 -2.63 7.50
CA VAL A 73 -10.93 -2.03 6.20
C VAL A 73 -11.92 -2.55 5.17
N GLU A 74 -12.76 -1.66 4.64
CA GLU A 74 -13.75 -2.00 3.60
C GLU A 74 -13.16 -1.93 2.17
N LEU A 75 -12.07 -1.15 1.98
CA LEU A 75 -11.45 -0.89 0.68
C LEU A 75 -10.01 -0.41 0.85
N VAL A 76 -9.10 -0.93 0.02
CA VAL A 76 -7.73 -0.40 -0.12
C VAL A 76 -7.60 0.26 -1.50
N ILE A 77 -7.20 1.53 -1.51
CA ILE A 77 -6.93 2.28 -2.73
C ILE A 77 -5.44 2.56 -2.79
N THR A 78 -4.83 2.30 -3.94
CA THR A 78 -3.39 2.52 -4.15
C THR A 78 -3.13 3.24 -5.46
N SER A 79 -1.98 3.93 -5.52
CA SER A 79 -1.43 4.40 -6.79
C SER A 79 -1.02 3.20 -7.65
N PRO A 80 -1.10 3.26 -8.98
CA PRO A 80 -0.74 2.16 -9.88
C PRO A 80 0.77 1.87 -9.93
N LEU A 81 1.61 2.57 -9.16
CA LEU A 81 3.05 2.32 -9.13
C LEU A 81 3.37 1.02 -8.38
N LEU A 82 4.36 0.28 -8.86
CA LEU A 82 4.73 -1.04 -8.36
C LEU A 82 5.04 -1.02 -6.87
N ARG A 83 5.79 -0.02 -6.38
CA ARG A 83 6.05 0.18 -4.95
C ARG A 83 4.79 0.36 -4.09
N THR A 84 3.78 1.08 -4.59
CA THR A 84 2.53 1.33 -3.86
C THR A 84 1.63 0.10 -3.90
N MET A 85 1.59 -0.62 -5.03
CA MET A 85 0.88 -1.90 -5.14
C MET A 85 1.52 -2.99 -4.29
N GLN A 86 2.85 -3.14 -4.31
CA GLN A 86 3.56 -4.11 -3.47
C GLN A 86 3.37 -3.83 -1.98
N THR A 87 3.36 -2.56 -1.58
CA THR A 87 3.04 -2.18 -0.19
C THR A 87 1.60 -2.55 0.15
N ALA A 88 0.63 -2.17 -0.69
CA ALA A 88 -0.79 -2.44 -0.44
C ALA A 88 -1.09 -3.94 -0.37
N VAL A 89 -0.63 -4.71 -1.36
CA VAL A 89 -0.87 -6.16 -1.42
C VAL A 89 -0.08 -6.90 -0.34
N GLY A 90 1.15 -6.47 -0.03
CA GLY A 90 1.94 -7.08 1.04
C GLY A 90 1.33 -6.88 2.43
N VAL A 91 0.77 -5.69 2.70
CA VAL A 91 0.15 -5.37 4.01
C VAL A 91 -1.24 -5.97 4.12
N PHE A 92 -2.10 -5.77 3.11
CA PHE A 92 -3.52 -6.04 3.18
C PHE A 92 -3.97 -7.29 2.40
N GLY A 93 -3.09 -7.91 1.60
CA GLY A 93 -3.40 -9.12 0.85
C GLY A 93 -3.62 -10.36 1.73
N GLY A 94 -4.10 -11.42 1.10
CA GLY A 94 -4.35 -12.71 1.74
C GLY A 94 -3.06 -13.44 2.14
N GLU A 95 -3.22 -14.56 2.82
CA GLU A 95 -2.10 -15.46 3.13
C GLU A 95 -1.49 -16.08 1.87
N GLY A 96 -0.31 -16.69 2.02
CA GLY A 96 0.36 -17.40 0.94
C GLY A 96 -0.53 -18.49 0.34
N TYR A 97 -0.37 -18.73 -0.96
CA TYR A 97 -1.13 -19.75 -1.69
C TYR A 97 -0.93 -21.14 -1.03
N THR A 98 -2.02 -21.76 -0.60
CA THR A 98 -2.04 -23.20 -0.32
C THR A 98 -2.61 -23.88 -1.55
N ASP A 99 -1.95 -24.94 -2.02
CA ASP A 99 -2.12 -25.67 -3.30
C ASP A 99 -3.53 -26.25 -3.58
N ARG A 100 -4.56 -25.80 -2.85
CA ARG A 100 -5.87 -26.45 -2.71
C ARG A 100 -7.04 -25.62 -3.20
N MET A 101 -6.83 -24.45 -3.81
CA MET A 101 -7.94 -23.67 -4.39
C MET A 101 -7.51 -22.99 -5.69
N ASP A 102 -8.40 -22.94 -6.68
CA ASP A 102 -8.28 -22.17 -7.93
C ASP A 102 -8.30 -20.64 -7.70
N VAL A 103 -7.62 -20.15 -6.67
CA VAL A 103 -7.58 -18.72 -6.32
C VAL A 103 -6.47 -18.05 -7.12
N ILE A 104 -6.86 -17.16 -8.03
CA ILE A 104 -5.93 -16.34 -8.79
C ILE A 104 -5.10 -15.50 -7.79
N PRO A 105 -3.76 -15.50 -7.88
CA PRO A 105 -2.93 -14.70 -6.98
C PRO A 105 -3.20 -13.22 -7.19
N LEU A 106 -3.36 -12.48 -6.09
CA LEU A 106 -3.40 -11.02 -6.06
C LEU A 106 -2.06 -10.42 -6.47
N MET A 107 -0.96 -11.10 -6.15
CA MET A 107 0.38 -10.81 -6.66
C MET A 107 1.10 -12.12 -6.98
N ALA A 108 1.66 -12.21 -8.19
CA ALA A 108 2.44 -13.37 -8.62
C ALA A 108 3.73 -13.53 -7.79
N ALA A 109 4.24 -14.76 -7.72
CA ALA A 109 5.52 -15.03 -7.09
C ALA A 109 6.64 -14.22 -7.77
N ASN A 110 7.57 -13.72 -6.96
CA ASN A 110 8.73 -12.93 -7.39
C ASN A 110 8.39 -11.65 -8.19
N ALA A 111 7.16 -11.11 -8.07
CA ALA A 111 6.78 -9.86 -8.72
C ALA A 111 7.73 -8.72 -8.34
N GLY A 112 8.31 -8.05 -9.34
CA GLY A 112 9.30 -7.00 -9.15
C GLY A 112 10.59 -7.48 -8.48
N ASN A 113 11.09 -8.67 -8.84
CA ASN A 113 12.33 -9.26 -8.32
C ASN A 113 12.38 -9.30 -6.78
N SER A 114 11.23 -9.54 -6.16
CA SER A 114 11.05 -9.43 -4.72
C SER A 114 11.51 -10.65 -3.92
N ASN A 115 11.78 -11.78 -4.58
CA ASN A 115 12.00 -13.09 -3.97
C ASN A 115 10.89 -13.50 -2.99
N ARG A 116 9.66 -13.02 -3.23
CA ARG A 116 8.47 -13.28 -2.40
C ARG A 116 7.59 -14.37 -3.00
N PRO A 117 6.90 -15.17 -2.18
CA PRO A 117 5.86 -16.07 -2.68
C PRO A 117 4.69 -15.26 -3.26
N ALA A 118 3.83 -15.95 -4.01
CA ALA A 118 2.57 -15.36 -4.46
C ALA A 118 1.69 -14.99 -3.26
N ILE A 119 0.97 -13.87 -3.38
CA ILE A 119 0.03 -13.39 -2.37
C ILE A 119 -1.38 -13.63 -2.90
N SER A 120 -2.23 -14.26 -2.08
CA SER A 120 -3.61 -14.59 -2.44
C SER A 120 -4.54 -13.37 -2.30
N SER A 121 -5.67 -13.38 -3.00
CA SER A 121 -6.79 -12.46 -2.74
C SER A 121 -7.78 -13.02 -1.70
N LEU A 122 -7.50 -14.19 -1.11
CA LEU A 122 -8.39 -14.80 -0.12
C LEU A 122 -8.35 -14.01 1.21
N ASN A 123 -9.52 -13.74 1.78
CA ASN A 123 -9.68 -13.03 3.06
C ASN A 123 -9.01 -11.64 3.11
N CYS A 124 -8.82 -10.98 1.96
CA CYS A 124 -8.36 -9.60 1.90
C CYS A 124 -9.53 -8.65 1.56
N PRO A 125 -9.47 -7.37 1.97
CA PRO A 125 -10.39 -6.37 1.44
C PRO A 125 -10.18 -6.20 -0.08
N PRO A 126 -11.18 -5.69 -0.81
CA PRO A 126 -10.99 -5.26 -2.19
C PRO A 126 -9.85 -4.26 -2.30
N ILE A 127 -8.96 -4.47 -3.28
CA ILE A 127 -7.85 -3.57 -3.58
C ILE A 127 -8.02 -3.01 -4.98
N ILE A 128 -8.03 -1.68 -5.11
CA ILE A 128 -8.08 -1.00 -6.39
C ILE A 128 -6.83 -0.13 -6.59
N ALA A 129 -6.22 -0.24 -7.76
CA ALA A 129 -5.19 0.68 -8.22
C ALA A 129 -5.85 1.71 -9.13
N VAL A 130 -5.73 2.99 -8.79
CA VAL A 130 -6.33 4.07 -9.59
C VAL A 130 -5.33 5.22 -9.72
N GLU A 131 -5.09 5.64 -10.96
CA GLU A 131 -4.30 6.83 -11.25
C GLU A 131 -5.22 8.06 -11.31
N LEU A 132 -5.27 8.86 -10.24
CA LEU A 132 -6.01 10.13 -10.23
C LEU A 132 -5.10 11.37 -10.17
N CYS A 133 -3.85 11.21 -9.71
CA CYS A 133 -2.85 12.27 -9.68
C CYS A 133 -1.47 11.69 -10.01
N ARG A 134 -0.77 12.29 -10.98
CA ARG A 134 0.63 12.00 -11.29
C ARG A 134 1.55 12.85 -10.44
N GLU A 135 2.62 12.24 -9.95
CA GLU A 135 3.73 12.95 -9.30
C GLU A 135 4.49 13.86 -10.28
N HIS A 136 4.55 13.50 -11.57
CA HIS A 136 5.05 14.35 -12.65
C HIS A 136 4.17 14.21 -13.91
N LEU A 137 3.76 15.35 -14.48
CA LEU A 137 3.22 15.40 -15.83
C LEU A 137 4.39 15.21 -16.78
N VAL A 138 4.48 14.05 -17.44
CA VAL A 138 5.36 13.89 -18.59
C VAL A 138 4.76 14.73 -19.71
N SER A 139 5.40 15.86 -20.04
CA SER A 139 5.14 16.65 -21.26
C SER A 139 5.96 16.14 -22.42
#